data_AF-A0A498R9U8-F1
#
_entry.id   AF-A0A498R9U8-F1
#
_cell.length_a   1.000
_cell.length_b   1.000
_cell.length_c   1.000
_cell.angle_alpha   90.00
_cell.angle_beta   90.00
_cell.angle_gamma   90.00
#
_symmetry.space_group_name_H-M   'P 1'
#
loop_
_entity.id
_entity.type
_entity.pdbx_description
1 polymer ?
#
loop_
_entity_poly.entity_id
_entity_poly.type
_entity_poly.pdbx_seq_one_letter_code
_entity_poly.pdbx_strand_id
1 'polypeptide(L)'
;MILVPETNTIMWKEGGRMNADRAEEILKSPDSIGVQYRNNYVWIEDIDKGRNTAHVTYLEKHNTIHVDIDRLVETGPMPDLTE
;
A
#
# COMPACT_ATOMS: atom_id res chain seq x y z
N MET A 1 -12.76 -36.52 8.54
CA MET A 1 -12.59 -35.57 7.43
C MET A 1 -13.35 -34.32 7.80
N ILE A 2 -12.64 -33.27 8.22
CA ILE A 2 -13.26 -31.96 8.45
C ILE A 2 -12.95 -31.14 7.20
N LEU A 3 -14.01 -30.81 6.46
CA LEU A 3 -13.98 -29.80 5.41
C LEU A 3 -13.78 -28.45 6.10
N VAL A 4 -12.55 -27.94 6.03
CA VAL A 4 -12.28 -26.54 6.32
C VAL A 4 -12.73 -25.74 5.09
N PRO A 5 -13.52 -24.67 5.22
CA PRO A 5 -13.86 -23.82 4.08
C PRO A 5 -12.57 -23.19 3.55
N GLU A 6 -12.34 -23.33 2.24
CA GLU A 6 -11.16 -22.82 1.52
C GLU A 6 -11.19 -21.28 1.35
N THR A 7 -11.59 -20.54 2.38
CA THR A 7 -11.51 -19.08 2.36
C THR A 7 -10.13 -18.64 2.77
N ASN A 8 -9.28 -18.52 1.75
CA ASN A 8 -8.23 -17.51 1.62
C ASN A 8 -6.90 -17.69 2.38
N THR A 9 -6.31 -18.88 2.31
CA THR A 9 -4.92 -19.15 2.74
C THR A 9 -3.90 -18.92 1.61
N ILE A 10 -4.09 -18.01 0.66
CA ILE A 10 -3.09 -17.77 -0.41
C ILE A 10 -3.32 -16.37 -1.00
N MET A 11 -2.34 -15.45 -0.99
CA MET A 11 -2.13 -14.32 -1.94
C MET A 11 -1.26 -13.11 -1.46
N TRP A 12 -0.60 -13.12 -0.29
CA TRP A 12 0.50 -12.14 -0.03
C TRP A 12 1.90 -12.71 -0.32
N LYS A 13 1.98 -13.75 -1.16
CA LYS A 13 3.25 -14.35 -1.57
C LYS A 13 3.86 -13.47 -2.66
N GLU A 14 4.87 -12.70 -2.26
CA GLU A 14 5.53 -11.61 -3.00
C GLU A 14 4.74 -10.31 -2.92
N GLY A 15 5.33 -9.25 -2.36
CA GLY A 15 4.68 -7.94 -2.21
C GLY A 15 4.05 -7.49 -3.51
N GLY A 16 2.73 -7.65 -3.60
CA GLY A 16 1.98 -7.40 -4.81
C GLY A 16 2.17 -5.94 -5.19
N ARG A 17 2.76 -5.71 -6.36
CA ARG A 17 2.88 -4.38 -6.92
C ARG A 17 1.49 -3.76 -6.95
N MET A 18 1.39 -2.56 -6.39
CA MET A 18 0.14 -1.80 -6.34
C MET A 18 -0.23 -1.32 -7.75
N ASN A 19 -1.52 -1.13 -8.01
CA ASN A 19 -2.02 -0.49 -9.23
C ASN A 19 -2.74 0.84 -8.89
N ALA A 20 -3.03 1.64 -9.92
CA ALA A 20 -3.55 3.00 -9.74
C ALA A 20 -4.92 3.07 -9.05
N ASP A 21 -5.80 2.09 -9.31
CA ASP A 21 -7.10 2.04 -8.65
C ASP A 21 -6.97 1.66 -7.18
N ARG A 22 -6.10 0.69 -6.86
CA ARG A 22 -5.83 0.29 -5.49
C ARG A 22 -5.17 1.39 -4.67
N ALA A 23 -4.22 2.11 -5.27
CA ALA A 23 -3.62 3.28 -4.65
C ALA A 23 -4.69 4.33 -4.31
N GLU A 24 -5.66 4.55 -5.20
CA GLU A 24 -6.72 5.53 -4.98
C GLU A 24 -7.70 5.11 -3.87
N GLU A 25 -8.01 3.82 -3.77
CA GLU A 25 -8.76 3.28 -2.65
C GLU A 25 -8.05 3.55 -1.32
N ILE A 26 -6.73 3.35 -1.26
CA ILE A 26 -5.93 3.62 -0.06
C ILE A 26 -5.93 5.11 0.29
N LEU A 27 -5.72 5.99 -0.70
CA LEU A 27 -5.74 7.44 -0.51
C LEU A 27 -7.08 7.94 0.05
N LYS A 28 -8.20 7.33 -0.37
CA LYS A 28 -9.56 7.71 0.05
C LYS A 28 -10.04 6.94 1.29
N SER A 29 -9.27 5.94 1.73
CA SER A 29 -9.64 5.10 2.85
C SER A 29 -9.59 5.89 4.16
N PRO A 30 -10.60 5.78 5.03
CA PRO A 30 -10.49 6.29 6.40
C PRO A 30 -9.53 5.45 7.25
N ASP A 31 -9.30 4.19 6.87
CA ASP A 31 -8.37 3.28 7.53
C ASP A 31 -6.93 3.55 7.09
N SER A 32 -6.00 3.52 8.05
CA SER A 32 -4.56 3.66 7.82
C SER A 32 -3.97 2.38 7.21
N ILE A 33 -4.05 2.26 5.88
CA ILE A 33 -3.44 1.17 5.11
C ILE A 33 -1.97 1.53 4.82
N GLY A 34 -1.06 0.66 5.24
CA GLY A 34 0.37 0.86 5.07
C GLY A 34 0.82 0.61 3.63
N VAL A 35 1.70 1.49 3.15
CA VAL A 35 2.33 1.40 1.83
C VAL A 35 3.84 1.54 1.98
N GLN A 36 4.58 0.77 1.20
CA GLN A 36 6.04 0.84 1.14
C GLN A 36 6.56 1.21 -0.24
N TYR A 37 7.64 1.99 -0.22
CA TYR A 37 8.50 2.23 -1.38
C TYR A 37 9.96 1.99 -0.99
N ARG A 38 10.65 1.11 -1.73
CA ARG A 38 12.05 0.72 -1.44
C ARG A 38 12.27 0.34 0.03
N ASN A 39 11.39 -0.48 0.60
CA ASN A 39 11.41 -0.93 2.00
C ASN A 39 11.26 0.19 3.05
N ASN A 40 10.78 1.37 2.67
CA ASN A 40 10.44 2.44 3.61
C ASN A 40 8.93 2.67 3.58
N TYR A 41 8.33 2.88 4.75
CA TYR A 41 6.93 3.26 4.83
C TYR A 41 6.72 4.66 4.27
N VAL A 42 5.67 4.78 3.47
CA VAL A 42 5.27 6.04 2.83
C VAL A 42 3.76 6.23 2.95
N TRP A 43 3.35 7.49 3.01
CA TRP A 43 1.95 7.89 2.82
C TRP A 43 1.74 8.31 1.37
N ILE A 44 0.60 7.93 0.79
CA ILE A 44 0.17 8.43 -0.51
C ILE A 44 -0.56 9.75 -0.27
N GLU A 45 -0.10 10.82 -0.90
CA GLU A 45 -0.67 12.16 -0.78
C GLU A 45 -1.55 12.50 -2.01
N ASP A 46 -1.15 12.03 -3.19
CA ASP A 46 -1.83 12.30 -4.46
C ASP A 46 -1.53 11.20 -5.48
N ILE A 47 -2.43 11.02 -6.46
CA ILE A 47 -2.31 10.02 -7.54
C ILE A 47 -2.63 10.66 -8.89
N ASP A 48 -1.68 10.56 -9.81
CA ASP A 48 -1.87 10.86 -11.23
C ASP A 48 -2.07 9.55 -12.00
N LYS A 49 -3.34 9.18 -12.22
CA LYS A 49 -3.71 7.99 -13.01
C LYS A 49 -3.33 8.12 -14.49
N GLY A 50 -3.26 9.34 -15.03
CA GLY A 50 -2.88 9.57 -16.43
C GLY A 50 -1.41 9.26 -16.69
N ARG A 51 -0.57 9.44 -15.67
CA ARG A 51 0.86 9.12 -15.70
C ARG A 51 1.25 7.83 -14.96
N ASN A 52 0.30 7.21 -14.27
CA ASN A 52 0.52 6.04 -13.41
C ASN A 52 1.59 6.30 -12.32
N THR A 53 1.54 7.49 -11.72
CA THR A 53 2.47 7.93 -10.68
C THR A 53 1.72 8.36 -9.42
N ALA A 54 2.32 8.13 -8.26
CA ALA A 54 1.85 8.63 -6.97
C ALA A 54 2.84 9.63 -6.36
N HIS A 55 2.30 10.63 -5.68
CA HIS A 55 3.05 11.51 -4.81
C HIS A 55 3.03 10.92 -3.40
N VAL A 56 4.22 10.58 -2.89
CA VAL A 56 4.34 9.88 -1.61
C VAL A 56 5.29 10.59 -0.66
N THR A 57 4.94 10.60 0.62
CA THR A 57 5.76 11.18 1.70
C THR A 57 6.34 10.07 2.56
N TYR A 58 7.66 10.06 2.76
CA TYR A 58 8.30 9.15 3.70
C TYR A 58 7.95 9.50 5.15
N LEU A 59 7.52 8.50 5.93
CA LEU A 59 7.17 8.72 7.35
C LEU A 59 8.34 9.25 8.18
N GLU A 60 9.54 8.67 8.00
CA GLU A 60 10.69 9.02 8.86
C GLU A 60 11.37 10.33 8.46
N LYS A 61 11.28 10.73 7.19
CA LYS A 61 12.12 11.80 6.61
C LYS A 61 11.34 13.04 6.20
N HIS A 62 10.00 13.00 6.26
CA HIS A 62 9.10 14.06 5.78
C HIS A 62 9.45 14.58 4.36
N ASN A 63 10.10 13.74 3.56
CA ASN A 63 10.44 14.07 2.18
C ASN A 63 9.37 13.50 1.27
N THR A 64 8.96 14.28 0.29
CA THR A 64 7.90 13.89 -0.66
C THR A 64 8.50 13.72 -2.06
N ILE A 65 8.13 12.63 -2.74
CA ILE A 65 8.64 12.28 -4.06
C ILE A 65 7.52 11.74 -4.97
N HIS A 66 7.71 11.85 -6.29
CA HIS A 66 6.90 11.13 -7.27
C HIS A 66 7.50 9.78 -7.59
N VAL A 67 6.67 8.73 -7.57
CA VAL A 67 7.07 7.35 -7.87
C VAL A 67 6.04 6.67 -8.75
N ASP A 68 6.49 5.71 -9.55
CA ASP A 68 5.58 4.82 -10.29
C ASP A 68 4.74 4.01 -9.30
N ILE A 69 3.43 3.89 -9.55
CA ILE A 69 2.51 3.18 -8.65
C ILE A 69 2.87 1.69 -8.57
N ASP A 70 3.35 1.10 -9.67
CA ASP A 70 3.80 -0.30 -9.72
C ASP A 70 5.02 -0.59 -8.83
N ARG A 71 5.68 0.44 -8.29
CA ARG A 71 6.80 0.30 -7.35
C ARG A 71 6.36 0.40 -5.89
N LEU A 72 5.09 0.73 -5.64
CA LEU A 72 4.50 0.71 -4.32
C LEU A 72 4.08 -0.72 -3.99
N VAL A 73 4.25 -1.05 -2.71
CA VAL A 73 3.83 -2.34 -2.15
C VAL A 73 2.87 -2.06 -1.02
N GLU A 74 1.66 -2.61 -1.12
CA GLU A 74 0.71 -2.63 -0.02
C GLU A 74 1.22 -3.58 1.06
N THR A 75 1.32 -3.11 2.29
CA THR A 75 1.72 -3.94 3.43
C THR A 75 0.55 -4.41 4.28
N GLY A 76 -0.69 -4.05 3.89
CA GLY A 76 -1.90 -4.28 4.67
C GLY A 76 -2.11 -3.16 5.70
N PRO A 77 -2.98 -3.38 6.71
CA PRO A 77 -3.22 -2.39 7.76
C PRO A 77 -1.89 -2.07 8.45
N MET A 78 -1.62 -0.78 8.70
CA MET A 78 -0.50 -0.45 9.59
C MET A 78 -0.72 -1.17 10.92
N PRO A 79 0.29 -1.86 11.47
CA PRO A 79 0.18 -2.40 12.81
C PRO A 79 -0.14 -1.22 13.74
N ASP A 80 -1.29 -1.30 14.39
CA ASP A 80 -1.69 -0.37 15.43
C ASP A 80 -0.57 -0.44 16.48
N LEU A 81 0.25 0.61 16.57
CA LEU A 81 1.24 0.77 17.64
C LEU A 81 0.49 1.16 18.92
N THR A 82 -0.46 0.35 19.34
CA THR A 82 -1.01 0.41 20.70
C THR A 82 -0.09 -0.40 21.59
N GLU A 83 0.76 0.30 22.32
CA GLU A 83 1.46 -0.20 23.52
C GLU A 83 0.48 -0.57 24.64
#